data_AF-A0AAN8JI53-F1
#
_entry.id   AF-A0AAN8JI53-F1
#
_cell.length_a   1.000
_cell.length_b   1.000
_cell.length_c   1.000
_cell.angle_alpha   90.00
_cell.angle_beta   90.00
_cell.angle_gamma   90.00
#
_symmetry.space_group_name_H-M   'P 1'
#
loop_
_entity.id
_entity.type
_entity.pdbx_description
1 polymer ?
#
loop_
_entity_poly.entity_id
_entity_poly.type
_entity_poly.pdbx_seq_one_letter_code
_entity_poly.pdbx_strand_id
1 'polypeptide(L)'
;MIKHAMAKVRDTTMILNPGRIPVITADQPLYALAKQIQWKWPEYGEGKFVVMFGGLHIEMASLRSIGTLLGDSGWTSAIVEANVASPGTSESFLSASSVTKTRQAHQITACSLYEPMRKAYNDFRSEESKTSNITFEDWREKRKQESPQFQFWNLVLDMKLLTSLQTTMSTMPVGSLFTSEI
;
A
#
# COMPACT_ATOMS: atom_id res chain seq x y z
N MET A 1 -19.71 -15.75 18.01
CA MET A 1 -19.20 -14.40 18.34
C MET A 1 -19.24 -13.45 17.13
N ILE A 2 -18.52 -13.72 16.03
CA ILE A 2 -18.44 -12.80 14.88
C ILE A 2 -19.78 -12.54 14.16
N LYS A 3 -20.66 -13.55 13.99
CA LYS A 3 -22.01 -13.36 13.44
C LYS A 3 -22.84 -12.35 14.24
N HIS A 4 -22.72 -12.40 15.57
CA HIS A 4 -23.42 -11.44 16.45
C HIS A 4 -22.86 -10.03 16.28
N ALA A 5 -21.54 -9.87 16.19
CA ALA A 5 -20.92 -8.58 15.90
C ALA A 5 -21.38 -8.03 14.54
N MET A 6 -21.43 -8.85 13.50
CA MET A 6 -21.96 -8.45 12.19
C MET A 6 -23.43 -8.02 12.26
N ALA A 7 -24.27 -8.74 13.03
CA ALA A 7 -25.66 -8.33 13.25
C ALA A 7 -25.74 -6.95 13.91
N LYS A 8 -24.95 -6.72 14.97
CA LYS A 8 -24.89 -5.43 15.66
C LYS A 8 -24.45 -4.30 14.73
N VAL A 9 -23.39 -4.50 13.94
CA VAL A 9 -22.92 -3.50 12.98
C VAL A 9 -24.01 -3.18 11.96
N ARG A 10 -24.68 -4.19 11.38
CA ARG A 10 -25.81 -4.00 10.46
C ARG A 10 -26.91 -3.16 11.10
N ASP A 11 -27.37 -3.54 12.28
CA ASP A 11 -28.49 -2.87 12.96
C ASP A 11 -28.11 -1.42 13.31
N THR A 12 -26.88 -1.19 13.78
CA THR A 12 -26.34 0.15 14.03
C THR A 12 -26.23 0.97 12.75
N THR A 13 -25.76 0.40 11.64
CA THR A 13 -25.72 1.09 10.34
C THR A 13 -27.13 1.44 9.86
N MET A 14 -28.11 0.55 10.01
CA MET A 14 -29.49 0.85 9.64
C MET A 14 -30.09 2.02 10.43
N ILE A 15 -29.70 2.18 11.70
CA ILE A 15 -30.13 3.30 12.54
C ILE A 15 -29.38 4.59 12.19
N LEU A 16 -28.05 4.54 12.14
CA LEU A 16 -27.21 5.75 12.01
C LEU A 16 -27.06 6.21 10.56
N ASN A 17 -27.14 5.29 9.59
CA ASN A 17 -26.93 5.53 8.16
C ASN A 17 -27.92 4.70 7.31
N PRO A 18 -29.23 5.01 7.34
CA PRO A 18 -30.24 4.25 6.61
C PRO A 18 -29.92 4.09 5.12
N GLY A 19 -30.11 2.89 4.57
CA GLY A 19 -29.86 2.60 3.16
C GLY A 19 -28.39 2.39 2.77
N ARG A 20 -27.44 2.57 3.70
CA ARG A 20 -26.02 2.26 3.45
C ARG A 20 -25.68 0.81 3.76
N ILE A 21 -24.75 0.25 2.98
CA ILE A 21 -24.24 -1.11 3.20
C ILE A 21 -23.31 -1.09 4.42
N PRO A 22 -23.55 -1.91 5.45
CA PRO A 22 -22.65 -2.02 6.61
C PRO A 22 -21.29 -2.58 6.21
N VAL A 23 -20.25 -2.05 6.85
CA VAL A 23 -18.84 -2.44 6.63
C VAL A 23 -18.25 -2.88 7.96
N ILE A 24 -17.51 -4.00 7.98
CA ILE A 24 -16.66 -4.39 9.11
C ILE A 24 -15.24 -4.67 8.62
N THR A 25 -14.25 -4.22 9.39
CA THR A 25 -12.85 -4.62 9.22
C THR A 25 -12.50 -5.69 10.25
N ALA A 26 -11.85 -6.76 9.82
CA ALA A 26 -11.50 -7.87 10.71
C ALA A 26 -10.02 -8.27 10.56
N ASP A 27 -9.43 -8.75 11.65
CA ASP A 27 -8.11 -9.41 11.59
C ASP A 27 -8.18 -10.69 10.74
N GLN A 28 -7.02 -11.30 10.46
CA GLN A 28 -6.98 -12.44 9.54
C GLN A 28 -7.87 -13.63 9.99
N PRO A 29 -7.85 -14.08 11.25
CA PRO A 29 -8.76 -15.15 11.70
C PRO A 29 -10.24 -14.77 11.64
N LEU A 30 -10.60 -13.55 12.07
CA LEU A 30 -11.99 -13.10 12.09
C LEU A 30 -12.52 -12.81 10.68
N TYR A 31 -11.67 -12.35 9.76
CA TYR A 31 -12.01 -12.16 8.35
C TYR A 31 -12.43 -13.47 7.72
N ALA A 32 -11.63 -14.54 7.92
CA ALA A 32 -11.97 -15.87 7.40
C ALA A 32 -13.33 -16.36 7.93
N LEU A 33 -13.59 -16.19 9.23
CA LEU A 33 -14.88 -16.55 9.84
C LEU A 33 -16.04 -15.69 9.32
N ALA A 34 -15.82 -14.38 9.13
CA ALA A 34 -16.82 -13.48 8.59
C ALA A 34 -17.16 -13.82 7.13
N LYS A 35 -16.18 -14.19 6.29
CA LYS A 35 -16.42 -14.66 4.92
C LYS A 35 -17.23 -15.95 4.88
N GLN A 36 -16.92 -16.92 5.76
CA GLN A 36 -17.74 -18.13 5.89
C GLN A 36 -19.19 -17.79 6.25
N ILE A 37 -19.41 -16.76 7.08
CA ILE A 37 -20.76 -16.28 7.39
C ILE A 37 -21.43 -15.70 6.13
N GLN A 38 -20.74 -14.83 5.38
CA GLN A 38 -21.30 -14.24 4.15
C GLN A 38 -21.72 -15.30 3.13
N TRP A 39 -20.92 -16.37 2.98
CA TRP A 39 -21.21 -17.43 2.03
C TRP A 39 -22.33 -18.37 2.49
N LYS A 40 -22.49 -18.54 3.81
CA LYS A 40 -23.51 -19.45 4.37
C LYS A 40 -24.88 -18.79 4.54
N TRP A 41 -24.94 -17.48 4.76
CA TRP A 41 -26.17 -16.78 5.13
C TRP A 41 -26.45 -15.59 4.19
N PRO A 42 -27.47 -15.70 3.30
CA PRO A 42 -27.79 -14.69 2.28
C PRO A 42 -28.12 -13.29 2.82
N GLU A 43 -28.48 -13.17 4.11
CA GLU A 43 -28.69 -11.89 4.77
C GLU A 43 -27.37 -11.11 5.04
N TYR A 44 -26.22 -11.78 4.97
CA TYR A 44 -24.88 -11.19 5.06
C TYR A 44 -24.10 -11.25 3.74
N GLY A 45 -24.78 -11.56 2.63
CA GLY A 45 -24.15 -11.68 1.31
C GLY A 45 -23.33 -10.44 0.93
N GLU A 46 -22.41 -10.58 -0.01
CA GLU A 46 -21.41 -9.55 -0.34
C GLU A 46 -22.02 -8.22 -0.83
N GLY A 47 -23.22 -8.25 -1.43
CA GLY A 47 -23.97 -7.03 -1.79
C GLY A 47 -24.78 -6.41 -0.65
N LYS A 48 -24.80 -7.01 0.54
CA LYS A 48 -25.59 -6.57 1.71
C LYS A 48 -24.74 -6.28 2.94
N PHE A 49 -23.50 -6.74 2.96
CA PHE A 49 -22.55 -6.51 4.03
C PHE A 49 -21.14 -6.57 3.44
N VAL A 50 -20.28 -5.61 3.73
CA VAL A 50 -18.88 -5.62 3.29
C VAL A 50 -18.00 -6.07 4.45
N VAL A 51 -17.21 -7.11 4.24
CA VAL A 51 -16.17 -7.57 5.16
C VAL A 51 -14.83 -7.26 4.52
N MET A 52 -14.00 -6.46 5.20
CA MET A 52 -12.67 -6.09 4.74
C MET A 52 -11.61 -6.63 5.69
N PHE A 53 -10.43 -6.94 5.15
CA PHE A 53 -9.25 -7.16 5.98
C PHE A 53 -8.90 -5.88 6.74
N GLY A 54 -8.45 -6.01 7.98
CA GLY A 54 -7.96 -4.89 8.77
C GLY A 54 -6.76 -4.22 8.08
N GLY A 55 -6.81 -2.89 7.96
CA GLY A 55 -5.79 -2.11 7.23
C GLY A 55 -4.36 -2.38 7.70
N LEU A 56 -4.16 -2.58 9.01
CA LEU A 56 -2.85 -2.93 9.58
C LEU A 56 -2.29 -4.24 9.01
N HIS A 57 -3.12 -5.27 8.86
CA HIS A 57 -2.66 -6.56 8.34
C HIS A 57 -2.37 -6.52 6.84
N ILE A 58 -3.16 -5.74 6.09
CA ILE A 58 -2.89 -5.46 4.67
C ILE A 58 -1.53 -4.79 4.54
N GLU A 59 -1.31 -3.74 5.33
CA GLU A 59 -0.04 -3.03 5.31
C GLU A 59 1.13 -3.94 5.71
N MET A 60 1.00 -4.72 6.79
CA MET A 60 2.03 -5.68 7.19
C MET A 60 2.35 -6.67 6.08
N ALA A 61 1.34 -7.19 5.37
CA ALA A 61 1.54 -8.11 4.26
C ALA A 61 2.26 -7.43 3.08
N SER A 62 1.88 -6.20 2.73
CA SER A 62 2.54 -5.40 1.70
C SER A 62 4.01 -5.10 2.06
N LEU A 63 4.27 -4.64 3.28
CA LEU A 63 5.61 -4.33 3.78
C LEU A 63 6.52 -5.56 3.77
N ARG A 64 6.01 -6.72 4.21
CA ARG A 64 6.76 -7.98 4.17
C ARG A 64 7.04 -8.42 2.74
N SER A 65 6.09 -8.26 1.83
CA SER A 65 6.27 -8.60 0.41
C SER A 65 7.36 -7.74 -0.24
N ILE A 66 7.36 -6.44 0.05
CA ILE A 66 8.43 -5.52 -0.39
C ILE A 66 9.76 -5.91 0.28
N GLY A 67 9.76 -6.26 1.57
CA GLY A 67 10.93 -6.73 2.29
C GLY A 67 11.54 -8.00 1.67
N THR A 68 10.72 -8.98 1.30
CA THR A 68 11.18 -10.18 0.56
C THR A 68 11.80 -9.82 -0.78
N LEU A 69 11.19 -8.89 -1.53
CA LEU A 69 11.74 -8.42 -2.81
C LEU A 69 13.08 -7.68 -2.66
N LEU A 70 13.29 -7.00 -1.54
CA LEU A 70 14.51 -6.25 -1.23
C LEU A 70 15.57 -7.09 -0.52
N GLY A 71 15.27 -8.35 -0.20
CA GLY A 71 16.25 -9.30 0.32
C GLY A 71 17.45 -9.38 -0.62
N ASP A 72 18.65 -9.24 -0.07
CA ASP A 72 19.91 -9.29 -0.80
C ASP A 72 20.09 -8.23 -1.91
N SER A 73 19.20 -7.24 -2.00
CA SER A 73 19.27 -6.19 -3.03
C SER A 73 20.26 -5.06 -2.69
N GLY A 74 20.96 -5.15 -1.56
CA GLY A 74 21.77 -4.07 -0.99
C GLY A 74 20.96 -2.95 -0.32
N TRP A 75 19.63 -3.07 -0.22
CA TRP A 75 18.79 -2.03 0.36
C TRP A 75 19.09 -1.76 1.84
N THR A 76 19.31 -2.81 2.64
CA THR A 76 19.64 -2.65 4.07
C THR A 76 21.02 -2.01 4.25
N SER A 77 21.99 -2.33 3.39
CA SER A 77 23.30 -1.66 3.34
C SER A 77 23.16 -0.17 3.02
N ALA A 78 22.38 0.18 2.00
CA ALA A 78 22.15 1.58 1.63
C ALA A 78 21.48 2.37 2.77
N ILE A 79 20.55 1.77 3.52
CA ILE A 79 19.95 2.38 4.71
C ILE A 79 20.98 2.66 5.81
N VAL A 80 21.89 1.70 6.04
CA VAL A 80 22.95 1.81 7.05
C VAL A 80 23.95 2.88 6.64
N GLU A 81 24.42 2.85 5.39
CA GLU A 81 25.37 3.83 4.84
C GLU A 81 24.82 5.25 4.85
N ALA A 82 23.51 5.41 4.59
CA ALA A 82 22.81 6.67 4.70
C ALA A 82 22.55 7.13 6.16
N ASN A 83 22.99 6.37 7.16
CA ASN A 83 22.73 6.61 8.59
C ASN A 83 21.23 6.71 8.96
N VAL A 84 20.35 6.06 8.19
CA VAL A 84 18.91 6.06 8.45
C VAL A 84 18.57 5.11 9.61
N ALA A 85 19.28 3.98 9.71
CA ALA A 85 19.09 3.00 10.77
C ALA A 85 20.37 2.19 11.03
N SER A 86 20.50 1.62 12.23
CA SER A 86 21.59 0.68 12.54
C SER A 86 21.43 -0.64 11.77
N PRO A 87 22.50 -1.44 11.59
CA PRO A 87 22.43 -2.72 10.88
C PRO A 87 21.33 -3.66 11.39
N GLY A 88 21.20 -3.82 12.71
CA GLY A 88 20.14 -4.67 13.28
C GLY A 88 18.73 -4.10 13.03
N THR A 89 18.58 -2.78 12.99
CA THR A 89 17.29 -2.14 12.72
C THR A 89 16.94 -2.20 11.24
N SER A 90 17.91 -2.01 10.34
CA SER A 90 17.69 -2.09 8.89
C SER A 90 17.27 -3.49 8.46
N GLU A 91 17.92 -4.54 9.00
CA GLU A 91 17.52 -5.93 8.77
C GLU A 91 16.10 -6.23 9.26
N SER A 92 15.69 -5.64 10.39
CA SER A 92 14.32 -5.79 10.90
C SER A 92 13.25 -5.23 9.97
N PHE A 93 13.62 -4.35 9.02
CA PHE A 93 12.67 -3.81 8.06
C PHE A 93 12.25 -4.83 7.00
N LEU A 94 13.11 -5.79 6.63
CA LEU A 94 12.79 -6.84 5.66
C LEU A 94 11.62 -7.74 6.14
N SER A 95 11.50 -7.96 7.45
CA SER A 95 10.42 -8.75 8.06
C SER A 95 9.24 -7.91 8.54
N ALA A 96 9.30 -6.58 8.38
CA ALA A 96 8.37 -5.62 8.94
C ALA A 96 8.13 -5.83 10.45
N SER A 97 9.20 -6.02 11.23
CA SER A 97 9.13 -6.26 12.67
C SER A 97 8.49 -5.10 13.44
N SER A 98 8.59 -3.88 12.92
CA SER A 98 7.89 -2.70 13.42
C SER A 98 7.26 -1.96 12.23
N VAL A 99 5.94 -2.05 12.08
CA VAL A 99 5.19 -1.44 10.96
C VAL A 99 5.55 0.04 10.80
N THR A 100 5.53 0.82 11.88
CA THR A 100 5.83 2.25 11.84
C THR A 100 7.23 2.55 11.32
N LYS A 101 8.26 1.88 11.85
CA LYS A 101 9.65 2.13 11.46
C LYS A 101 9.91 1.65 10.03
N THR A 102 9.39 0.47 9.68
CA THR A 102 9.50 -0.09 8.33
C THR A 102 8.82 0.80 7.30
N ARG A 103 7.61 1.30 7.59
CA ARG A 103 6.91 2.28 6.74
C ARG A 103 7.77 3.52 6.52
N GLN A 104 8.31 4.11 7.58
CA GLN A 104 9.16 5.30 7.47
C GLN A 104 10.39 5.03 6.59
N ALA A 105 11.06 3.89 6.75
CA ALA A 105 12.21 3.52 5.91
C ALA A 105 11.83 3.39 4.44
N HIS A 106 10.68 2.78 4.13
CA HIS A 106 10.19 2.69 2.76
C HIS A 106 9.77 4.06 2.18
N GLN A 107 9.17 4.94 2.97
CA GLN A 107 8.85 6.31 2.54
C GLN A 107 10.11 7.10 2.19
N ILE A 108 11.13 7.06 3.05
CA ILE A 108 12.44 7.67 2.78
C ILE A 108 13.01 7.12 1.48
N THR A 109 13.00 5.79 1.32
CA THR A 109 13.53 5.18 0.10
C THR A 109 12.72 5.58 -1.14
N ALA A 110 11.40 5.71 -1.04
CA ALA A 110 10.56 6.14 -2.17
C ALA A 110 10.95 7.56 -2.64
N CYS A 111 11.16 8.49 -1.71
CA CYS A 111 11.66 9.83 -2.03
C CYS A 111 13.05 9.76 -2.67
N SER A 112 13.97 8.99 -2.06
CA SER A 112 15.35 8.84 -2.56
C SER A 112 15.45 8.15 -3.93
N LEU A 113 14.44 7.38 -4.35
CA LEU A 113 14.36 6.81 -5.70
C LEU A 113 13.71 7.78 -6.70
N TYR A 114 12.67 8.50 -6.27
CA TYR A 114 11.91 9.38 -7.14
C TYR A 114 12.73 10.62 -7.54
N GLU A 115 13.49 11.22 -6.62
CA GLU A 115 14.27 12.43 -6.88
C GLU A 115 15.33 12.25 -7.99
N PRO A 116 16.25 11.26 -7.93
CA PRO A 116 17.22 11.03 -9.00
C PRO A 116 16.56 10.65 -10.32
N MET A 117 15.46 9.89 -10.28
CA MET A 117 14.71 9.51 -11.48
C MET A 117 14.12 10.74 -12.18
N ARG A 118 13.56 11.67 -11.40
CA ARG A 118 13.02 12.93 -11.92
C ARG A 118 14.13 13.83 -12.46
N LYS A 119 15.28 13.87 -11.79
CA LYS A 119 16.46 14.60 -12.26
C LYS A 119 16.95 14.05 -13.61
N ALA A 120 17.12 12.74 -13.72
CA ALA A 120 17.55 12.09 -14.97
C ALA A 120 16.59 12.36 -16.14
N TYR A 121 15.28 12.42 -15.88
CA TYR A 121 14.31 12.83 -16.88
C TYR A 121 14.47 14.30 -17.30
N ASN A 122 14.68 15.21 -16.34
CA ASN A 122 14.89 16.62 -16.64
C ASN A 122 16.17 16.84 -17.46
N ASP A 123 17.25 16.14 -17.12
CA ASP A 123 18.53 16.18 -17.86
C ASP A 123 18.32 15.67 -19.29
N PHE A 124 17.63 14.53 -19.46
CA PHE A 124 17.23 14.00 -20.76
C PHE A 124 16.44 15.02 -21.61
N ARG A 125 15.48 15.75 -21.00
CA ARG A 125 14.73 16.81 -21.69
C ARG A 125 15.55 18.02 -22.08
N SER A 126 16.68 18.25 -21.41
CA SER A 126 17.56 19.38 -21.69
C SER A 126 18.51 19.08 -22.87
N GLU A 127 18.86 17.80 -23.05
CA GLU A 127 19.76 17.31 -24.11
C GLU A 127 19.02 17.00 -25.42
N GLU A 128 17.86 16.33 -25.36
CA GLU A 128 16.99 16.16 -26.53
C GLU A 128 16.29 17.49 -26.81
N SER A 129 16.73 18.21 -27.84
CA SER A 129 16.02 19.39 -28.38
C SER A 129 14.50 19.15 -28.41
N LYS A 130 13.71 20.18 -28.02
CA LYS A 130 12.25 20.27 -27.74
C LYS A 130 11.24 19.51 -28.64
N THR A 131 11.71 18.75 -29.61
CA THR A 131 11.00 18.02 -30.65
C THR A 131 10.31 16.74 -30.13
N SER A 132 10.82 16.09 -29.07
CA SER A 132 10.13 14.98 -28.40
C SER A 132 9.37 15.51 -27.17
N ASN A 133 8.03 15.45 -27.20
CA ASN A 133 7.20 15.78 -26.03
C ASN A 133 6.85 14.51 -25.25
N ILE A 134 7.84 13.65 -25.00
CA ILE A 134 7.64 12.45 -24.21
C ILE A 134 7.35 12.86 -22.76
N THR A 135 6.34 12.23 -22.15
CA THR A 135 6.00 12.47 -20.75
C THR A 135 7.01 11.78 -19.82
N PHE A 136 6.98 12.09 -18.52
CA PHE A 136 7.84 11.41 -17.56
C PHE A 136 7.49 9.93 -17.47
N GLU A 137 6.21 9.63 -17.56
CA GLU A 137 5.61 8.31 -17.49
C GLU A 137 6.04 7.47 -18.71
N ASP A 138 5.94 8.03 -19.92
CA ASP A 138 6.39 7.34 -21.13
C ASP A 138 7.91 7.12 -21.14
N TRP A 139 8.69 8.11 -20.67
CA TRP A 139 10.13 7.98 -20.52
C TRP A 139 10.50 6.89 -19.51
N ARG A 140 9.78 6.83 -18.38
CA ARG A 140 9.95 5.82 -17.34
C ARG A 140 9.65 4.43 -17.89
N GLU A 141 8.58 4.27 -18.68
CA GLU A 141 8.24 3.00 -19.33
C GLU A 141 9.30 2.55 -20.34
N LYS A 142 9.83 3.48 -21.14
CA LYS A 142 10.96 3.19 -22.04
C LYS A 142 12.20 2.72 -21.24
N ARG A 143 12.55 3.42 -20.16
CA ARG A 143 13.73 3.08 -19.33
C ARG A 143 13.61 1.72 -18.64
N LYS A 144 12.40 1.31 -18.24
CA LYS A 144 12.15 -0.04 -17.71
C LYS A 144 12.51 -1.14 -18.71
N GLN A 145 12.33 -0.89 -20.01
CA GLN A 145 12.66 -1.87 -21.06
C GLN A 145 14.17 -1.92 -21.36
N GLU A 146 14.89 -0.84 -21.10
CA GLU A 146 16.32 -0.69 -21.41
C GLU A 146 17.25 -1.18 -20.28
N SER A 147 16.79 -1.16 -19.02
CA SER A 147 17.62 -1.53 -17.87
C SER A 147 16.86 -2.39 -16.85
N PRO A 148 17.31 -3.64 -16.60
CA PRO A 148 16.74 -4.48 -15.55
C PRO A 148 16.84 -3.87 -14.15
N GLN A 149 17.91 -3.13 -13.87
CA GLN A 149 18.09 -2.44 -12.59
C GLN A 149 17.06 -1.31 -12.45
N PHE A 150 16.85 -0.53 -13.51
CA PHE A 150 15.82 0.50 -13.52
C PHE A 150 14.44 -0.14 -13.33
N GLN A 151 14.13 -1.21 -14.06
CA GLN A 151 12.87 -1.95 -13.92
C GLN A 151 12.63 -2.44 -12.48
N PHE A 152 13.65 -3.00 -11.83
CA PHE A 152 13.56 -3.47 -10.46
C PHE A 152 13.24 -2.33 -9.49
N TRP A 153 14.03 -1.25 -9.51
CA TRP A 153 13.81 -0.12 -8.61
C TRP A 153 12.51 0.64 -8.90
N ASN A 154 12.06 0.59 -10.16
CA ASN A 154 10.76 1.09 -10.57
C ASN A 154 9.62 0.33 -9.92
N LEU A 155 9.66 -1.01 -9.98
CA LEU A 155 8.69 -1.88 -9.32
C LEU A 155 8.66 -1.62 -7.81
N VAL A 156 9.83 -1.53 -7.19
CA VAL A 156 9.97 -1.21 -5.76
C VAL A 156 9.32 0.14 -5.43
N LEU A 157 9.53 1.17 -6.26
CA LEU A 157 8.93 2.48 -6.07
C LEU A 157 7.39 2.41 -6.16
N ASP A 158 6.85 1.75 -7.17
CA ASP A 158 5.41 1.60 -7.35
C ASP A 158 4.76 0.88 -6.15
N MET A 159 5.37 -0.20 -5.66
CA MET A 159 4.87 -0.92 -4.47
C MET A 159 4.90 -0.05 -3.20
N LYS A 160 5.95 0.77 -3.02
CA LYS A 160 6.07 1.69 -1.87
C LYS A 160 5.03 2.81 -1.91
N LEU A 161 4.75 3.37 -3.08
CA LEU A 161 3.73 4.39 -3.26
C LEU A 161 2.32 3.83 -2.99
N LEU A 162 2.02 2.62 -3.51
CA LEU A 162 0.74 1.95 -3.25
C LEU A 162 0.52 1.67 -1.76
N THR A 163 1.54 1.17 -1.06
CA THR A 163 1.46 0.89 0.38
C THR A 163 1.25 2.17 1.20
N SER A 164 1.91 3.27 0.79
CA SER A 164 1.75 4.57 1.42
C SER A 164 0.35 5.15 1.22
N LEU A 165 -0.22 5.06 0.02
CA LEU A 165 -1.58 5.52 -0.28
C LEU A 165 -2.65 4.74 0.51
N GLN A 166 -2.52 3.41 0.59
CA GLN A 166 -3.43 2.57 1.40
C GLN A 166 -3.45 2.99 2.87
N THR A 167 -2.27 3.33 3.40
CA THR A 167 -2.14 3.84 4.77
C THR A 167 -2.87 5.16 4.93
N THR A 168 -2.63 6.12 4.03
CA THR A 168 -3.27 7.44 4.10
C THR A 168 -4.79 7.33 4.01
N MET A 169 -5.30 6.51 3.10
CA MET A 169 -6.73 6.21 2.99
C MET A 169 -7.29 5.56 4.25
N SER A 170 -6.55 4.62 4.87
CA SER A 170 -6.99 3.95 6.11
C SER A 170 -7.00 4.88 7.34
N THR A 171 -6.23 5.98 7.30
CA THR A 171 -6.21 7.01 8.35
C THR A 171 -7.16 8.17 8.09
N MET A 172 -7.76 8.26 6.90
CA MET A 172 -8.77 9.25 6.60
C MET A 172 -10.07 8.91 7.35
N PRO A 173 -10.77 9.90 7.93
CA PRO A 173 -12.07 9.65 8.55
C PRO A 173 -13.02 9.02 7.52
N VAL A 174 -13.72 7.95 7.90
CA VAL A 174 -14.60 7.15 7.03
C VAL A 174 -15.58 7.99 6.20
N GLY A 175 -15.94 9.19 6.67
CA GLY A 175 -16.79 10.14 5.96
C GLY A 175 -16.21 10.75 4.68
N SER A 176 -14.90 10.68 4.44
CA SER A 176 -14.27 11.25 3.23
C SER A 176 -13.97 10.22 2.13
N LEU A 177 -14.11 8.91 2.43
CA LEU A 177 -13.87 7.83 1.45
C LEU A 177 -15.10 7.51 0.58
N PHE A 178 -16.27 8.05 0.91
CA PHE A 178 -17.55 7.75 0.24
C PHE A 178 -18.27 8.98 -0.33
N THR A 179 -17.57 10.11 -0.51
CA THR A 179 -18.16 11.36 -1.07
C THR A 179 -17.73 11.67 -2.51
N SER A 180 -17.11 10.75 -3.24
CA SER A 180 -16.99 10.88 -4.69
C SER A 180 -18.14 10.12 -5.37
N GLU A 181 -19.12 10.91 -5.81
CA GLU A 181 -20.11 10.60 -6.87
C GLU A 181 -21.11 9.45 -6.59
N ILE A 182 -22.25 9.84 -6.02
CA ILE A 182 -23.58 9.48 -6.55
C ILE A 182 -24.33 10.78 -6.76
#